data_AF-A0A6J1MG16-F1
#
_entry.id   AF-A0A6J1MG16-F1
#
_cell.length_a   1.000
_cell.length_b   1.000
_cell.length_c   1.000
_cell.angle_alpha   90.00
_cell.angle_beta   90.00
_cell.angle_gamma   90.00
#
_symmetry.space_group_name_H-M   'P 1'
#
loop_
_entity.id
_entity.type
_entity.pdbx_description
1 polymer ?
#
loop_
_entity_poly.entity_id
_entity_poly.type
_entity_poly.pdbx_seq_one_letter_code
_entity_poly.pdbx_strand_id
1 'polypeptide(L)'
;MELNVFRILIHSDIVIEFNNDVIGTVLFMYVYGGGPSKITLKNMQIEILFKFDIINENGKDYMDITSYFHALDLVDGAHYQFSNINDGDKRFNDKLHRTLNENWRIVVANFGGYVNKNEA
;
A
#
# COMPACT_ATOMS: atom_id res chain seq x y z
N MET A 1 27.25 10.17 -20.15
CA MET A 1 25.81 10.45 -20.25
C MET A 1 25.37 10.83 -18.86
N GLU A 2 24.98 12.08 -18.67
CA GLU A 2 24.61 12.63 -17.36
C GLU A 2 23.18 12.16 -17.02
N LEU A 3 22.98 11.60 -15.82
CA LEU A 3 21.68 11.09 -15.41
C LEU A 3 20.97 12.16 -14.58
N ASN A 4 19.93 12.75 -15.14
CA ASN A 4 19.08 13.70 -14.45
C ASN A 4 18.07 12.94 -13.58
N VAL A 5 18.22 13.07 -12.27
CA VAL A 5 17.32 12.48 -11.28
C VAL A 5 16.95 13.48 -10.23
N PHE A 6 15.70 13.41 -9.76
CA PHE A 6 15.35 14.01 -8.48
C PHE A 6 14.68 12.95 -7.59
N ARG A 7 15.00 13.04 -6.30
CA ARG A 7 14.58 12.07 -5.28
C ARG A 7 13.60 12.74 -4.35
N ILE A 8 12.46 12.09 -4.14
CA ILE A 8 11.47 12.46 -3.14
C ILE A 8 11.53 11.43 -2.02
N LEU A 9 11.62 11.92 -0.79
CA LEU A 9 11.48 11.12 0.43
C LEU A 9 10.26 11.63 1.19
N ILE A 10 9.30 10.74 1.43
CA ILE A 10 8.07 11.02 2.16
C ILE A 10 8.01 10.09 3.37
N HIS A 11 7.63 10.64 4.52
CA HIS A 11 7.24 9.86 5.68
C HIS A 11 5.83 10.27 6.10
N SER A 12 4.92 9.32 6.27
CA SER A 12 3.55 9.62 6.69
C SER A 12 2.88 8.43 7.36
N ASP A 13 1.95 8.71 8.25
CA ASP A 13 0.87 7.77 8.55
C ASP A 13 -0.16 7.83 7.42
N ILE A 14 -0.68 6.69 6.99
CA ILE A 14 -1.78 6.61 6.03
C ILE A 14 -2.96 5.87 6.66
N VAL A 15 -4.15 6.42 6.47
CA VAL A 15 -5.41 5.78 6.81
C VAL A 15 -6.21 5.56 5.54
N ILE A 16 -6.59 4.32 5.29
CA ILE A 16 -7.41 3.90 4.15
C ILE A 16 -8.74 3.41 4.70
N GLU A 17 -9.82 4.06 4.32
CA GLU A 17 -11.19 3.67 4.69
C GLU A 17 -11.95 3.30 3.41
N PHE A 18 -12.62 2.15 3.43
CA PHE A 18 -13.27 1.59 2.25
C PHE A 18 -14.39 0.64 2.65
N ASN A 19 -15.34 0.40 1.75
CA ASN A 19 -16.28 -0.72 1.88
C ASN A 19 -15.69 -1.92 1.16
N ASN A 20 -15.57 -3.05 1.85
CA ASN A 20 -15.05 -4.28 1.26
C ASN A 20 -16.17 -5.27 0.94
N ASP A 21 -15.91 -6.13 -0.04
CA ASP A 21 -16.61 -7.39 -0.27
C ASP A 21 -15.51 -8.41 -0.56
N VAL A 22 -15.26 -9.31 0.39
CA VAL A 22 -14.14 -10.24 0.34
C VAL A 22 -14.64 -11.66 0.30
N ILE A 23 -13.98 -12.48 -0.49
CA ILE A 23 -14.11 -13.92 -0.48
C ILE A 23 -12.76 -14.53 -0.87
N GLY A 24 -12.25 -15.44 -0.05
CA GLY A 24 -10.98 -16.12 -0.33
C GLY A 24 -10.21 -16.45 0.93
N THR A 25 -8.91 -16.71 0.75
CA THR A 25 -8.02 -17.14 1.85
C THR A 25 -6.98 -16.07 2.12
N VAL A 26 -6.90 -15.61 3.36
CA VAL A 26 -5.81 -14.74 3.84
C VAL A 26 -4.94 -15.53 4.81
N LEU A 27 -3.65 -15.62 4.51
CA LEU A 27 -2.69 -16.51 5.19
C LEU A 27 -3.18 -17.98 5.15
N PHE A 28 -3.91 -18.43 6.17
CA PHE A 28 -4.50 -19.76 6.27
C PHE A 28 -6.00 -19.74 6.61
N MET A 29 -6.60 -18.55 6.73
CA MET A 29 -8.00 -18.35 7.11
C MET A 29 -8.85 -18.08 5.87
N TYR A 30 -9.85 -18.92 5.63
CA TYR A 30 -10.89 -18.63 4.65
C TYR A 30 -11.83 -17.57 5.22
N VAL A 31 -12.03 -16.49 4.48
CA VAL A 31 -12.85 -15.33 4.85
C VAL A 31 -13.87 -15.06 3.75
N TYR A 32 -15.07 -14.68 4.16
CA TYR A 32 -16.09 -14.15 3.27
C TYR A 32 -16.88 -13.05 3.99
N GLY A 33 -17.51 -12.15 3.25
CA GLY A 33 -18.35 -11.08 3.80
C GLY A 33 -17.82 -9.69 3.45
N GLY A 34 -18.45 -8.66 3.99
CA GLY A 34 -18.17 -7.31 3.55
C GLY A 34 -18.84 -6.23 4.37
N GLY A 35 -18.19 -5.09 4.45
CA GLY A 35 -18.65 -3.91 5.17
C GLY A 35 -17.58 -2.80 5.26
N PRO A 36 -17.87 -1.73 6.01
CA PRO A 36 -16.92 -0.66 6.27
C PRO A 36 -15.65 -1.20 6.92
N SER A 37 -14.50 -0.88 6.33
CA SER A 37 -13.20 -1.42 6.71
C SER A 37 -12.16 -0.31 6.72
N LYS A 38 -11.13 -0.50 7.52
CA LYS A 38 -10.07 0.47 7.75
C LYS A 38 -8.71 -0.21 7.83
N ILE A 39 -7.75 0.35 7.11
CA ILE A 39 -6.33 -0.01 7.22
C ILE A 39 -5.57 1.23 7.66
N THR A 40 -4.75 1.10 8.70
CA THR A 40 -3.85 2.16 9.15
C THR A 40 -2.41 1.69 8.96
N LEU A 41 -1.64 2.48 8.23
CA LEU A 41 -0.22 2.29 7.95
C LEU A 41 0.55 3.33 8.76
N LYS A 42 1.45 2.89 9.63
CA LYS A 42 2.16 3.77 10.57
C LYS A 42 3.61 3.98 10.14
N ASN A 43 4.04 5.24 10.16
CA ASN A 43 5.38 5.66 9.80
C ASN A 43 5.84 5.03 8.48
N MET A 44 5.00 5.18 7.46
CA MET A 44 5.30 4.68 6.14
C MET A 44 6.34 5.58 5.49
N GLN A 45 7.47 4.99 5.10
CA GLN A 45 8.54 5.64 4.37
C GLN A 45 8.39 5.30 2.89
N ILE A 46 8.27 6.34 2.07
CA ILE A 46 8.23 6.20 0.62
C ILE A 46 9.43 6.95 0.06
N GLU A 47 10.18 6.26 -0.78
CA GLU A 47 11.17 6.86 -1.64
C GLU A 47 10.69 6.77 -3.09
N ILE A 48 10.75 7.88 -3.81
CA ILE A 48 10.50 7.92 -5.25
C ILE A 48 11.69 8.59 -5.94
N LEU A 49 12.26 7.90 -6.92
CA LEU A 49 13.33 8.40 -7.77
C LEU A 49 12.77 8.61 -9.17
N PHE A 50 12.63 9.87 -9.57
CA PHE A 50 12.22 10.23 -10.93
C PHE A 50 13.45 10.44 -11.80
N LYS A 51 13.46 9.81 -12.97
CA LYS A 51 14.37 10.15 -14.07
C LYS A 51 13.64 11.11 -15.00
N PHE A 52 14.36 12.11 -15.47
CA PHE A 52 13.79 13.10 -16.37
C PHE A 52 14.80 13.55 -17.41
N ASP A 53 14.31 14.13 -18.50
CA ASP A 53 15.10 14.90 -19.44
C ASP A 53 14.64 16.37 -19.42
N ILE A 54 15.48 17.27 -19.91
CA ILE A 54 15.08 18.66 -20.16
C ILE A 54 14.77 18.80 -21.64
N ILE A 55 13.52 19.09 -21.97
CA ILE A 55 13.07 19.36 -23.33
C ILE A 55 12.80 20.86 -23.51
N ASN A 56 13.19 21.42 -24.64
CA ASN A 56 12.87 22.80 -24.98
C ASN A 56 11.66 22.84 -25.90
N GLU A 57 10.57 23.47 -25.44
CA GLU A 57 9.40 23.75 -26.27
C GLU A 57 9.17 25.26 -26.31
N ASN A 58 9.24 25.83 -27.52
CA ASN A 58 9.01 27.26 -27.76
C ASN A 58 9.91 28.19 -26.91
N GLY A 59 11.19 27.82 -26.74
CA GLY A 59 12.16 28.62 -25.99
C GLY A 59 12.00 28.52 -24.46
N LYS A 60 11.17 27.60 -23.97
CA LYS A 60 11.03 27.29 -22.54
C LYS A 60 11.48 25.86 -22.29
N ASP A 61 12.22 25.69 -21.20
CA ASP A 61 12.68 24.38 -20.76
C ASP A 61 11.63 23.72 -19.85
N TYR A 62 11.35 22.45 -20.10
CA TYR A 62 10.42 21.61 -19.34
C TYR A 62 11.13 20.36 -18.84
N MET A 63 10.76 19.92 -17.64
CA MET A 63 11.16 18.63 -17.10
C MET A 63 10.23 17.55 -17.63
N ASP A 64 10.75 16.67 -18.49
CA ASP A 64 10.01 15.53 -19.02
C ASP A 64 10.37 14.26 -18.24
N ILE A 65 9.43 13.74 -17.45
CA ILE A 65 9.65 12.55 -16.60
C ILE A 65 9.62 11.30 -17.48
N THR A 66 10.77 10.64 -17.63
CA THR A 66 10.92 9.48 -18.50
C THR A 66 10.60 8.16 -17.80
N SER A 67 10.85 8.10 -16.48
CA SER A 67 10.52 6.94 -15.65
C SER A 67 10.61 7.28 -14.17
N TYR A 68 10.05 6.42 -13.33
CA TYR A 68 10.21 6.52 -11.90
C TYR A 68 10.41 5.15 -11.27
N PHE A 69 11.15 5.13 -10.16
CA PHE A 69 11.32 3.97 -9.29
C PHE A 69 10.79 4.35 -7.93
N HIS A 70 10.16 3.40 -7.24
CA HIS A 70 9.69 3.64 -5.89
C HIS A 70 10.04 2.49 -4.96
N ALA A 71 10.27 2.82 -3.69
CA ALA A 71 10.40 1.87 -2.60
C ALA A 71 9.47 2.33 -1.47
N LEU A 72 8.81 1.38 -0.83
CA LEU A 72 7.92 1.61 0.29
C LEU A 72 8.31 0.69 1.43
N ASP A 73 8.43 1.27 2.62
CA ASP A 73 8.62 0.53 3.87
C ASP A 73 7.62 1.01 4.92
N LEU A 74 7.11 0.07 5.71
CA LEU A 74 6.21 0.34 6.82
C LEU A 74 6.98 0.13 8.11
N VAL A 75 7.44 1.21 8.73
CA VAL A 75 8.39 1.11 9.84
C VAL A 75 7.68 0.75 11.15
N ASP A 76 6.55 1.39 11.43
CA ASP A 76 5.84 1.25 12.72
C ASP A 76 4.62 0.30 12.62
N GLY A 77 4.42 -0.32 11.44
CA GLY A 77 3.48 -1.42 11.23
C GLY A 77 2.18 -1.05 10.52
N ALA A 78 1.34 -2.08 10.34
CA ALA A 78 0.01 -1.95 9.75
C ALA A 78 -1.06 -2.52 10.69
N HIS A 79 -2.22 -1.86 10.72
CA HIS A 79 -3.38 -2.26 11.50
C HIS A 79 -4.59 -2.43 10.58
N TYR A 80 -5.22 -3.60 10.66
CA TYR A 80 -6.32 -4.04 9.83
C TYR A 80 -7.59 -4.18 10.67
N GLN A 81 -8.65 -3.49 10.22
CA GLN A 81 -9.99 -3.57 10.79
C GLN A 81 -10.98 -3.86 9.67
N PHE A 82 -11.54 -5.06 9.70
CA PHE A 82 -12.56 -5.51 8.75
C PHE A 82 -13.87 -5.76 9.49
N SER A 83 -14.97 -5.20 9.01
CA SER A 83 -16.29 -5.44 9.60
C SER A 83 -17.02 -6.57 8.85
N ASN A 84 -17.95 -7.21 9.57
CA ASN A 84 -18.92 -8.14 9.00
C ASN A 84 -18.30 -9.31 8.18
N ILE A 85 -17.12 -9.78 8.58
CA ILE A 85 -16.53 -11.00 8.03
C ILE A 85 -17.15 -12.21 8.71
N ASN A 86 -17.39 -13.27 7.95
CA ASN A 86 -17.97 -14.54 8.41
C ASN A 86 -19.28 -14.31 9.16
N ASP A 87 -20.21 -13.59 8.51
CA ASP A 87 -21.53 -13.21 9.02
C ASP A 87 -21.49 -12.49 10.38
N GLY A 88 -20.39 -11.78 10.67
CA GLY A 88 -20.22 -11.02 11.90
C GLY A 88 -19.88 -11.85 13.13
N ASP A 89 -19.43 -13.10 12.98
CA ASP A 89 -19.00 -13.93 14.13
C ASP A 89 -17.85 -13.24 14.87
N LYS A 90 -18.12 -12.80 16.10
CA LYS A 90 -17.15 -12.03 16.91
C LYS A 90 -15.87 -12.81 17.19
N ARG A 91 -15.97 -14.11 17.49
CA ARG A 91 -14.79 -14.92 17.82
C ARG A 91 -13.91 -15.11 16.59
N PHE A 92 -14.52 -15.30 15.43
CA PHE A 92 -13.80 -15.37 14.16
C PHE A 92 -13.13 -14.03 13.83
N ASN A 93 -13.87 -12.92 13.92
CA ASN A 93 -13.35 -11.57 13.65
C ASN A 93 -12.19 -11.22 14.60
N ASP A 94 -12.32 -11.49 15.90
CA ASP A 94 -11.27 -11.25 16.89
C ASP A 94 -10.00 -12.05 16.56
N LYS A 95 -10.14 -13.31 16.12
CA LYS A 95 -9.01 -14.14 15.67
C LYS A 95 -8.41 -13.61 14.37
N LEU A 96 -9.23 -13.21 13.41
CA LEU A 96 -8.80 -12.67 12.12
C LEU A 96 -7.97 -11.40 12.34
N HIS A 97 -8.51 -10.40 13.05
CA HIS A 97 -7.80 -9.15 13.30
C HIS A 97 -6.50 -9.38 14.07
N ARG A 98 -6.51 -10.23 15.10
CA ARG A 98 -5.29 -10.60 15.81
C ARG A 98 -4.25 -11.20 14.87
N THR A 99 -4.65 -12.19 14.07
CA THR A 99 -3.76 -12.87 13.13
C THR A 99 -3.17 -11.87 12.12
N LEU A 100 -3.99 -11.00 11.54
CA LEU A 100 -3.50 -10.02 10.56
C LEU A 100 -2.57 -8.97 11.17
N ASN A 101 -2.92 -8.46 12.35
CA ASN A 101 -2.16 -7.41 13.02
C ASN A 101 -0.86 -7.93 13.63
N GLU A 102 -0.82 -9.15 14.16
CA GLU A 102 0.42 -9.77 14.65
C GLU A 102 1.36 -10.14 13.48
N ASN A 103 0.79 -10.46 12.31
CA ASN A 103 1.54 -10.88 11.12
C ASN A 103 1.58 -9.80 10.04
N TRP A 104 1.46 -8.52 10.40
CA TRP A 104 1.27 -7.43 9.44
C TRP A 104 2.37 -7.38 8.37
N ARG A 105 3.63 -7.70 8.72
CA ARG A 105 4.74 -7.77 7.74
C ARG A 105 4.51 -8.82 6.67
N ILE A 106 4.00 -9.99 7.04
CA ILE A 106 3.68 -11.06 6.09
C ILE A 106 2.51 -10.64 5.22
N VAL A 107 1.50 -9.99 5.80
CA VAL A 107 0.35 -9.46 5.06
C VAL A 107 0.81 -8.42 4.03
N VAL A 108 1.64 -7.45 4.42
CA VAL A 108 2.21 -6.44 3.50
C VAL A 108 3.08 -7.09 2.43
N ALA A 109 3.94 -8.04 2.78
CA ALA A 109 4.82 -8.69 1.81
C ALA A 109 4.04 -9.48 0.73
N ASN A 110 2.91 -10.08 1.09
CA ASN A 110 2.10 -10.86 0.15
C ASN A 110 1.06 -10.01 -0.61
N PHE A 111 0.49 -8.99 0.05
CA PHE A 111 -0.67 -8.27 -0.47
C PHE A 111 -0.42 -6.79 -0.76
N GLY A 112 0.62 -6.18 -0.17
CA GLY A 112 0.97 -4.77 -0.38
C GLY A 112 1.38 -4.46 -1.81
N GLY A 113 1.99 -5.43 -2.51
CA GLY A 113 2.34 -5.31 -3.93
C GLY A 113 1.15 -5.13 -4.86
N TYR A 114 -0.08 -5.53 -4.49
CA TYR A 114 -1.28 -5.30 -5.31
C TYR A 114 -1.71 -3.84 -5.34
N VAL A 115 -1.28 -3.03 -4.36
CA VAL A 115 -1.41 -1.56 -4.40
C VAL A 115 -0.33 -0.93 -5.29
N ASN A 116 0.76 -1.66 -5.57
CA ASN A 116 1.96 -1.21 -6.29
C ASN A 116 2.15 -1.90 -7.66
N LYS A 117 1.14 -2.59 -8.21
CA LYS A 117 1.28 -3.20 -9.53
C LYS A 117 1.31 -2.14 -10.61
N ASN A 118 2.52 -1.79 -11.02
CA ASN A 118 2.81 -1.44 -12.40
C ASN A 118 2.43 -2.65 -13.25
N GLU A 119 1.35 -2.54 -14.02
CA GLU A 119 1.28 -3.25 -15.29
C GLU A 119 2.51 -2.78 -16.09
N ALA A 120 3.48 -3.69 -16.24
CA ALA A 120 4.56 -3.55 -17.19
C ALA A 120 4.08 -4.01 -18.57
#